data_AF-A0A2H3BSL3-F1
#
_entry.id   AF-A0A2H3BSL3-F1
#
_cell.length_a   1.000
_cell.length_b   1.000
_cell.length_c   1.000
_cell.angle_alpha   90.00
_cell.angle_beta   90.00
_cell.angle_gamma   90.00
#
_symmetry.space_group_name_H-M   'P 1'
#
loop_
_entity.id
_entity.type
_entity.pdbx_description
1 polymer ?
#
loop_
_entity_poly.entity_id
_entity_poly.type
_entity_poly.pdbx_seq_one_letter_code
_entity_poly.pdbx_strand_id
1 'polypeptide(L)'
;MGQRHQVFAIARLIPKGDTRAYYRCIAAWHHQWCYGTLPLKATRRFLTLLEQKDNAEIVLDEIRRVQNKYGRWQKKPELPNLPCNYISFLMGSAWNVDLEDPADPYFHRGTFLGSILEADMGSTEGDNNDGITVIDVSDPLKPAYCFVSVGGLEAAGGVPDMKPLSAEQYVRAYYPKEDGPKDASVQKVIDALADESLVTLRMLAEAWPGEYKDNSESNDVDESQEPHNTSVASDLVPSLVDLTLGTALEQGISAGDTAHLENLVWQPGKAPLMKAVLQKQDPFPDAGVSLLTQVVLQNPKAVDLSDFSLTTDQLVSVLSAVKKDIETLKLSGNPSVTIVTVKAVLTECPALTRLVLLDTSVKAIDLQTLFKSNPEIFYHLHDIIHPYLLTVTNRATYANAFSFISVAGVGGDIPIASLPFLNPAKVVQGLTDALIVHAAMDRPSFAGPDQCSLFPQVAFGSALRTETQRWSERSVSSFPQVSFDALQGQGWCFALQNDPMHWLGGRGLSFYGFLKVDVLAVNAEVERQNKAKGDSSDTKITSSESEEEGKPVALGIIYDLDEFLAAMEAEGRPLPTKATVTKLRDILEAMKSKQGIRLMRQSDVIPFIRTIYQGAQFSA
;
A
#
# COMPACT_ATOMS: atom_id res chain seq x y z
N MET A 1 -22.93 20.90 6.32
CA MET A 1 -21.51 21.19 6.61
C MET A 1 -20.98 19.99 7.36
N GLY A 2 -19.82 19.47 6.97
CA GLY A 2 -19.28 18.21 7.50
C GLY A 2 -18.27 18.46 8.62
N GLN A 3 -18.19 17.51 9.56
CA GLN A 3 -17.19 17.46 10.63
C GLN A 3 -15.85 17.00 10.06
N ARG A 4 -14.85 17.86 10.05
CA ARG A 4 -13.58 17.66 9.33
C ARG A 4 -12.45 17.42 10.32
N HIS A 5 -11.57 16.50 9.95
CA HIS A 5 -10.36 16.17 10.70
C HIS A 5 -9.18 16.04 9.74
N GLN A 6 -8.01 16.43 10.21
CA GLN A 6 -6.78 16.33 9.42
C GLN A 6 -5.74 15.49 10.15
N VAL A 7 -4.85 14.88 9.36
CA VAL A 7 -3.83 13.97 9.85
C VAL A 7 -2.50 14.39 9.26
N PHE A 8 -1.46 14.45 10.09
CA PHE A 8 -0.12 14.83 9.68
C PHE A 8 0.88 13.76 10.13
N ALA A 9 1.71 13.29 9.20
CA ALA A 9 2.88 12.50 9.53
C ALA A 9 4.11 13.43 9.59
N ILE A 10 4.81 13.41 10.72
CA ILE A 10 6.07 14.15 10.92
C ILE A 10 7.24 13.17 11.00
N ALA A 11 8.41 13.60 10.54
CA ALA A 11 9.65 12.83 10.70
C ALA A 11 10.84 13.75 10.98
N ARG A 12 11.89 13.20 11.60
CA ARG A 12 13.16 13.89 11.81
C ARG A 12 13.99 13.90 10.53
N LEU A 13 14.15 15.09 9.96
CA LEU A 13 14.93 15.32 8.76
C LEU A 13 16.08 16.29 9.05
N ILE A 14 17.23 16.06 8.41
CA ILE A 14 18.32 17.03 8.34
C ILE A 14 18.02 17.96 7.15
N PRO A 15 17.76 19.27 7.40
CA PRO A 15 17.56 20.22 6.33
C PRO A 15 18.80 20.38 5.46
N LYS A 16 18.61 20.79 4.20
CA LYS A 16 19.70 21.05 3.27
C LYS A 16 20.67 22.09 3.83
N GLY A 17 21.95 21.71 3.96
CA GLY A 17 23.02 22.57 4.45
C GLY A 17 23.10 22.69 5.98
N ASP A 18 22.28 21.93 6.70
CA ASP A 18 22.36 21.80 8.16
C ASP A 18 23.08 20.49 8.55
N THR A 19 23.38 20.33 9.83
CA THR A 19 23.92 19.11 10.44
C THR A 19 22.98 18.54 11.51
N ARG A 20 22.06 19.36 12.02
CA ARG A 20 21.08 18.95 13.02
C ARG A 20 19.78 18.49 12.34
N ALA A 21 19.21 17.40 12.85
CA ALA A 21 17.89 16.93 12.45
C ALA A 21 16.78 17.66 13.23
N TYR A 22 15.72 18.05 12.54
CA TYR A 22 14.51 18.68 13.09
C TYR A 22 13.27 17.92 12.62
N TYR A 23 12.20 17.99 13.40
CA TYR A 23 10.91 17.49 12.91
C TYR A 23 10.38 18.30 11.73
N ARG A 24 9.75 17.59 10.79
CA ARG A 24 9.14 18.14 9.59
C ARG A 24 7.90 17.34 9.22
N CYS A 25 6.82 18.02 8.85
CA CYS A 25 5.67 17.38 8.20
C CYS A 25 6.10 16.85 6.82
N ILE A 26 5.79 15.57 6.55
CA ILE A 26 6.15 14.87 5.31
C ILE A 26 4.97 14.19 4.62
N ALA A 27 3.80 14.17 5.27
CA ALA A 27 2.55 13.78 4.65
C ALA A 27 1.40 14.44 5.41
N ALA A 28 0.38 14.88 4.68
CA ALA A 28 -0.82 15.47 5.26
C ALA A 28 -2.06 14.93 4.55
N TRP A 29 -3.12 14.69 5.32
CA TRP A 29 -4.36 14.05 4.85
C TRP A 29 -5.59 14.71 5.45
N HIS A 30 -6.60 14.88 4.62
CA HIS A 30 -7.91 15.38 4.99
C HIS A 30 -8.92 14.24 5.04
N HIS A 31 -9.76 14.23 6.06
CA HIS A 31 -10.86 13.28 6.17
C HIS A 31 -12.16 13.99 6.55
N GLN A 32 -13.24 13.67 5.82
CA GLN A 32 -14.57 14.19 6.14
C GLN A 32 -15.31 13.21 7.07
N TRP A 33 -16.12 13.74 7.99
CA TRP A 33 -16.89 12.96 8.96
C TRP A 33 -16.02 12.08 9.87
N CYS A 34 -14.85 12.56 10.30
CA CYS A 34 -13.97 11.87 11.24
C CYS A 34 -13.89 12.65 12.54
N TYR A 35 -14.50 12.13 13.60
CA TYR A 35 -14.56 12.77 14.91
C TYR A 35 -14.82 11.70 15.99
N GLY A 36 -14.75 12.11 17.26
CA GLY A 36 -15.02 11.20 18.37
C GLY A 36 -14.05 10.02 18.41
N THR A 37 -14.53 8.78 18.27
CA THR A 37 -13.67 7.58 18.32
C THR A 37 -12.96 7.28 17.00
N LEU A 38 -13.38 7.87 15.87
CA LEU A 38 -12.84 7.54 14.55
C LEU A 38 -11.36 7.89 14.39
N PRO A 39 -10.88 9.09 14.80
CA PRO A 39 -9.45 9.41 14.73
C PRO A 39 -8.58 8.42 15.51
N LEU A 40 -9.03 7.97 16.69
CA LEU A 40 -8.30 7.00 17.51
C LEU A 40 -8.20 5.63 16.83
N LYS A 41 -9.33 5.13 16.29
CA LYS A 41 -9.35 3.86 15.55
C LYS A 41 -8.42 3.90 14.33
N ALA A 42 -8.47 4.99 13.56
CA ALA A 42 -7.63 5.18 12.39
C ALA A 42 -6.14 5.30 12.77
N THR A 43 -5.84 6.02 13.85
CA THR A 43 -4.49 6.10 14.43
C THR A 43 -3.97 4.70 14.76
N ARG A 44 -4.70 3.89 15.54
CA ARG A 44 -4.29 2.52 15.88
C ARG A 44 -4.01 1.67 14.64
N ARG A 45 -4.85 1.77 13.60
CA ARG A 45 -4.64 1.05 12.34
C ARG A 45 -3.34 1.48 11.65
N PHE A 46 -3.06 2.79 11.61
CA PHE A 46 -1.85 3.30 11.00
C PHE A 46 -0.59 2.91 11.77
N LEU A 47 -0.59 3.00 13.11
CA LEU A 47 0.52 2.54 13.94
C LEU A 47 0.81 1.04 13.69
N THR A 48 -0.24 0.22 13.67
CA THR A 48 -0.12 -1.22 13.39
C THR A 48 0.45 -1.51 12.00
N LEU A 49 0.10 -0.67 10.99
CA LEU A 49 0.70 -0.77 9.66
C LEU A 49 2.17 -0.37 9.65
N LEU A 50 2.57 0.68 10.38
CA LEU A 50 3.97 1.12 10.47
C LEU A 50 4.85 0.06 11.15
N GLU A 51 4.33 -0.60 12.18
CA GLU A 51 5.02 -1.65 12.94
C GLU A 51 5.35 -2.90 12.11
N GLN A 52 4.70 -3.09 10.95
CA GLN A 52 5.05 -4.19 10.05
C GLN A 52 6.43 -3.92 9.44
N LYS A 53 7.39 -4.83 9.68
CA LYS A 53 8.79 -4.70 9.23
C LYS A 53 8.93 -4.35 7.74
N ASP A 54 8.06 -4.92 6.91
CA ASP A 54 8.03 -4.67 5.47
C ASP A 54 7.61 -3.24 5.13
N ASN A 55 6.61 -2.71 5.85
CA ASN A 55 6.14 -1.35 5.67
C ASN A 55 7.17 -0.36 6.23
N ALA A 56 7.72 -0.65 7.41
CA ALA A 56 8.77 0.12 8.06
C ALA A 56 10.01 0.33 7.15
N GLU A 57 10.45 -0.71 6.44
CA GLU A 57 11.58 -0.63 5.50
C GLU A 57 11.32 0.41 4.39
N ILE A 58 10.12 0.42 3.82
CA ILE A 58 9.72 1.37 2.77
C ILE A 58 9.58 2.80 3.33
N VAL A 59 9.01 2.95 4.54
CA VAL A 59 8.88 4.24 5.22
C VAL A 59 10.26 4.86 5.48
N LEU A 60 11.20 4.08 5.99
CA LEU A 60 12.56 4.54 6.25
C LEU A 60 13.29 4.94 4.97
N ASP A 61 13.05 4.24 3.86
CA ASP A 61 13.58 4.57 2.55
C ASP A 61 12.97 5.88 1.98
N GLU A 62 11.66 6.13 2.16
CA GLU A 62 11.06 7.44 1.83
C GLU A 62 11.65 8.58 2.66
N ILE A 63 11.81 8.37 3.97
CA ILE A 63 12.44 9.36 4.86
C ILE A 63 13.88 9.63 4.42
N ARG A 64 14.67 8.58 4.14
CA ARG A 64 16.05 8.69 3.64
C ARG A 64 16.11 9.50 2.35
N ARG A 65 15.18 9.29 1.42
CA ARG A 65 15.11 10.02 0.16
C ARG A 65 14.88 11.52 0.32
N VAL A 66 14.29 11.99 1.41
CA VAL A 66 14.06 13.42 1.64
C VAL A 66 15.12 14.08 2.53
N GLN A 67 16.00 13.29 3.18
CA GLN A 67 17.12 13.81 3.97
C GLN A 67 18.02 14.73 3.14
N ASN A 68 18.46 15.86 3.74
CA ASN A 68 19.40 16.82 3.16
C ASN A 68 18.98 17.49 1.84
N LYS A 69 17.72 17.34 1.40
CA LYS A 69 17.24 17.90 0.11
C LYS A 69 16.49 19.22 0.25
N TYR A 70 15.74 19.39 1.32
CA TYR A 70 14.79 20.49 1.51
C TYR A 70 15.11 21.33 2.74
N GLY A 71 14.57 22.56 2.79
CA GLY A 71 14.71 23.45 3.92
C GLY A 71 13.80 23.09 5.10
N ARG A 72 13.90 23.88 6.17
CA ARG A 72 12.90 23.85 7.26
C ARG A 72 11.54 24.36 6.75
N TRP A 73 10.51 24.29 7.61
CA TRP A 73 9.16 24.78 7.29
C TRP A 73 9.13 26.15 6.64
N GLN A 74 8.47 26.23 5.48
CA GLN A 74 8.36 27.43 4.66
C GLN A 74 9.71 28.08 4.30
N LYS A 75 10.79 27.28 4.22
CA LYS A 75 12.13 27.73 3.78
C LYS A 75 12.58 26.97 2.53
N LYS A 76 13.38 27.65 1.69
CA LYS A 76 13.94 27.07 0.46
C LYS A 76 15.10 26.09 0.75
N PRO A 77 15.27 25.03 -0.06
CA PRO A 77 14.34 24.55 -1.09
C PRO A 77 13.04 24.02 -0.46
N GLU A 78 11.90 24.38 -1.02
CA GLU A 78 10.59 23.97 -0.51
C GLU A 78 10.39 22.45 -0.62
N LEU A 79 9.62 21.91 0.32
CA LEU A 79 9.22 20.52 0.29
C LEU A 79 8.13 20.34 -0.78
N PRO A 80 8.18 19.32 -1.64
CA PRO A 80 7.09 19.02 -2.56
C PRO A 80 5.77 18.77 -1.81
N ASN A 81 4.63 19.01 -2.47
CA ASN A 81 3.31 18.79 -1.87
C ASN A 81 3.11 17.36 -1.33
N LEU A 82 3.66 16.36 -2.04
CA LEU A 82 3.59 14.95 -1.69
C LEU A 82 5.01 14.33 -1.74
N PRO A 83 5.84 14.54 -0.71
CA PRO A 83 7.24 14.11 -0.74
C PRO A 83 7.38 12.61 -0.40
N CYS A 84 6.41 12.05 0.34
CA CYS A 84 6.35 10.63 0.72
C CYS A 84 5.00 10.05 0.28
N ASN A 85 4.99 9.33 -0.84
CA ASN A 85 3.78 8.76 -1.44
C ASN A 85 3.30 7.54 -0.67
N TYR A 86 4.22 6.68 -0.25
CA TYR A 86 3.90 5.45 0.44
C TYR A 86 3.37 5.70 1.85
N ILE A 87 3.99 6.61 2.61
CA ILE A 87 3.48 7.05 3.91
C ILE A 87 2.06 7.62 3.77
N SER A 88 1.83 8.47 2.77
CA SER A 88 0.49 9.00 2.47
C SER A 88 -0.51 7.91 2.10
N PHE A 89 -0.09 6.86 1.38
CA PHE A 89 -0.94 5.72 1.06
C PHE A 89 -1.30 4.88 2.27
N LEU A 90 -0.35 4.57 3.15
CA LEU A 90 -0.63 3.88 4.40
C LEU A 90 -1.61 4.68 5.26
N MET A 91 -1.43 6.00 5.32
CA MET A 91 -2.31 6.91 6.04
C MET A 91 -3.72 6.89 5.43
N GLY A 92 -3.86 7.12 4.13
CA GLY A 92 -5.18 7.05 3.47
C GLY A 92 -5.84 5.67 3.60
N SER A 93 -5.05 4.60 3.59
CA SER A 93 -5.53 3.25 3.81
C SER A 93 -6.10 3.05 5.23
N ALA A 94 -5.39 3.49 6.25
CA ALA A 94 -5.81 3.39 7.65
C ALA A 94 -7.02 4.28 7.98
N TRP A 95 -7.13 5.43 7.31
CA TRP A 95 -8.24 6.35 7.52
C TRP A 95 -9.49 5.97 6.74
N ASN A 96 -9.39 5.32 5.57
CA ASN A 96 -10.54 5.12 4.70
C ASN A 96 -11.06 3.68 4.66
N VAL A 97 -10.28 2.67 5.08
CA VAL A 97 -10.64 1.25 4.89
C VAL A 97 -10.31 0.40 6.11
N ASP A 98 -11.31 -0.27 6.67
CA ASP A 98 -11.15 -1.29 7.71
C ASP A 98 -11.99 -2.53 7.36
N LEU A 99 -11.31 -3.66 7.22
CA LEU A 99 -11.90 -4.97 6.91
C LEU A 99 -11.61 -5.98 8.02
N GLU A 100 -11.14 -5.53 9.19
CA GLU A 100 -10.81 -6.40 10.32
C GLU A 100 -12.02 -7.21 10.80
N ASP A 101 -13.19 -6.57 10.86
CA ASP A 101 -14.47 -7.23 11.09
C ASP A 101 -15.38 -7.03 9.86
N PRO A 102 -15.55 -8.05 9.00
CA PRO A 102 -16.43 -7.96 7.83
C PRO A 102 -17.90 -7.68 8.16
N ALA A 103 -18.34 -7.93 9.40
CA ALA A 103 -19.71 -7.63 9.84
C ALA A 103 -19.89 -6.18 10.29
N ASP A 104 -18.80 -5.49 10.65
CA ASP A 104 -18.76 -4.06 10.99
C ASP A 104 -17.60 -3.36 10.26
N PRO A 105 -17.62 -3.36 8.90
CA PRO A 105 -16.54 -2.79 8.11
C PRO A 105 -16.56 -1.26 8.21
N TYR A 106 -15.43 -0.62 7.93
CA TYR A 106 -15.36 0.83 7.79
C TYR A 106 -14.92 1.23 6.38
N PHE A 107 -15.70 2.12 5.76
CA PHE A 107 -15.38 2.75 4.48
C PHE A 107 -15.63 4.24 4.54
N HIS A 108 -14.68 5.02 4.05
CA HIS A 108 -14.87 6.45 3.82
C HIS A 108 -15.02 6.76 2.33
N ARG A 109 -16.02 7.60 2.02
CA ARG A 109 -16.23 8.15 0.68
C ARG A 109 -15.24 9.28 0.43
N GLY A 110 -14.06 8.92 -0.07
CA GLY A 110 -13.02 9.86 -0.49
C GLY A 110 -12.06 9.21 -1.48
N THR A 111 -11.57 10.00 -2.44
CA THR A 111 -10.48 9.59 -3.33
C THR A 111 -9.14 9.84 -2.66
N PHE A 112 -8.11 9.13 -3.12
CA PHE A 112 -6.76 9.38 -2.64
C PHE A 112 -6.31 10.83 -2.88
N LEU A 113 -6.34 11.26 -4.15
CA LEU A 113 -5.88 12.59 -4.55
C LEU A 113 -6.75 13.73 -3.97
N GLY A 114 -8.06 13.51 -3.82
CA GLY A 114 -8.96 14.51 -3.23
C GLY A 114 -8.82 14.66 -1.71
N SER A 115 -8.11 13.74 -1.05
CA SER A 115 -7.88 13.76 0.40
C SER A 115 -6.45 14.15 0.77
N ILE A 116 -5.51 14.21 -0.19
CA ILE A 116 -4.14 14.66 0.09
C ILE A 116 -4.13 16.16 0.37
N LEU A 117 -3.33 16.55 1.37
CA LEU A 117 -3.00 17.94 1.66
C LEU A 117 -1.50 18.17 1.41
N GLU A 118 -1.10 19.43 1.28
CA GLU A 118 0.31 19.78 1.06
C GLU A 118 1.15 19.52 2.32
N ALA A 119 2.26 18.79 2.20
CA ALA A 119 3.13 18.51 3.34
C ALA A 119 3.79 19.77 3.96
N ASP A 120 3.93 20.87 3.20
CA ASP A 120 4.50 22.13 3.70
C ASP A 120 3.45 23.05 4.38
N MET A 121 2.17 22.67 4.37
CA MET A 121 1.12 23.49 4.99
C MET A 121 1.29 23.60 6.52
N GLY A 122 0.76 24.68 7.08
CA GLY A 122 0.60 24.87 8.52
C GLY A 122 -0.44 23.92 9.11
N SER A 123 -0.26 23.52 10.37
CA SER A 123 -1.23 22.66 11.07
C SER A 123 -2.57 23.34 11.32
N THR A 124 -2.63 24.68 11.20
CA THR A 124 -3.86 25.47 11.32
C THR A 124 -4.43 25.99 10.00
N GLU A 125 -3.78 25.70 8.88
CA GLU A 125 -4.18 26.22 7.55
C GLU A 125 -5.32 25.41 6.90
N GLY A 126 -5.74 24.34 7.55
CA GLY A 126 -6.81 23.46 7.11
C GLY A 126 -8.23 23.92 7.45
N ASP A 127 -9.19 23.49 6.65
CA ASP A 127 -10.61 23.54 7.01
C ASP A 127 -10.91 22.40 7.99
N ASN A 128 -10.78 22.69 9.28
CA ASN A 128 -10.82 21.71 10.35
C ASN A 128 -11.80 22.12 11.46
N ASN A 129 -12.63 21.18 11.92
CA ASN A 129 -13.66 21.42 12.94
C ASN A 129 -13.51 20.47 14.15
N ASP A 130 -12.78 19.36 14.00
CA ASP A 130 -12.68 18.29 14.98
C ASP A 130 -11.23 17.96 15.36
N GLY A 131 -10.36 18.96 15.31
CA GLY A 131 -8.94 18.82 15.66
C GLY A 131 -8.12 18.05 14.62
N ILE A 132 -6.85 17.84 14.91
CA ILE A 132 -5.92 17.15 14.02
C ILE A 132 -5.27 15.98 14.77
N THR A 133 -4.80 14.99 14.01
CA THR A 133 -3.93 13.92 14.50
C THR A 133 -2.52 14.17 13.97
N VAL A 134 -1.50 14.10 14.82
CA VAL A 134 -0.10 14.20 14.42
C VAL A 134 0.63 12.93 14.82
N ILE A 135 1.39 12.34 13.90
CA ILE A 135 2.04 11.04 14.09
C ILE A 135 3.52 11.15 13.71
N ASP A 136 4.41 10.81 14.64
CA ASP A 136 5.84 10.67 14.37
C ASP A 136 6.12 9.32 13.72
N VAL A 137 6.68 9.36 12.52
CA VAL A 137 7.06 8.19 11.72
C VAL A 137 8.58 8.06 11.57
N SER A 138 9.37 8.81 12.34
CA SER A 138 10.84 8.79 12.29
C SER A 138 11.42 7.39 12.56
N ASP A 139 10.84 6.68 13.53
CA ASP A 139 11.05 5.25 13.77
C ASP A 139 9.69 4.54 13.64
N PRO A 140 9.38 3.95 12.48
CA PRO A 140 8.06 3.34 12.24
C PRO A 140 7.79 2.11 13.13
N LEU A 141 8.81 1.52 13.76
CA LEU A 141 8.62 0.43 14.72
C LEU A 141 8.34 0.92 16.15
N LYS A 142 8.52 2.23 16.39
CA LYS A 142 8.24 2.90 17.66
C LYS A 142 7.61 4.27 17.39
N PRO A 143 6.45 4.31 16.71
CA PRO A 143 5.83 5.57 16.38
C PRO A 143 5.34 6.29 17.64
N ALA A 144 5.11 7.59 17.51
CA ALA A 144 4.44 8.38 18.54
C ALA A 144 3.26 9.13 17.93
N TYR A 145 2.25 9.48 18.73
CA TYR A 145 1.08 10.21 18.24
C TYR A 145 0.60 11.29 19.21
N CYS A 146 -0.18 12.25 18.73
CA CYS A 146 -1.05 13.05 19.58
C CYS A 146 -2.25 13.54 18.79
N PHE A 147 -3.29 13.97 19.51
CA PHE A 147 -4.35 14.79 18.96
C PHE A 147 -4.11 16.26 19.32
N VAL A 148 -4.59 17.20 18.52
CA VAL A 148 -4.52 18.63 18.84
C VAL A 148 -5.86 19.27 18.50
N SER A 149 -6.43 20.01 19.44
CA SER A 149 -7.53 20.92 19.12
C SER A 149 -6.94 22.15 18.47
N VAL A 150 -7.36 22.44 17.24
CA VAL A 150 -6.90 23.58 16.45
C VAL A 150 -8.13 24.41 16.11
N GLY A 151 -8.32 25.51 16.83
CA GLY A 151 -9.51 26.35 16.69
C GLY A 151 -10.75 25.78 17.39
N GLY A 152 -10.56 24.87 18.35
CA GLY A 152 -11.63 24.19 19.08
C GLY A 152 -11.94 22.78 18.56
N LEU A 153 -12.88 22.11 19.21
CA LEU A 153 -13.50 20.86 18.77
C LEU A 153 -15.02 21.09 18.73
N GLU A 154 -15.73 20.56 17.73
CA GLU A 154 -17.19 20.47 17.74
C GLU A 154 -17.68 19.38 18.72
N ALA A 155 -17.21 19.46 19.96
CA ALA A 155 -17.49 18.53 21.05
C ALA A 155 -18.19 19.25 22.22
N ALA A 156 -18.80 18.49 23.14
CA ALA A 156 -19.49 19.06 24.30
C ALA A 156 -18.51 19.53 25.40
N GLY A 157 -17.37 18.86 25.53
CA GLY A 157 -16.31 19.17 26.48
C GLY A 157 -15.23 20.09 25.89
N GLY A 158 -14.62 20.91 26.74
CA GLY A 158 -13.49 21.76 26.38
C GLY A 158 -12.15 21.04 26.58
N VAL A 159 -11.21 21.26 25.66
CA VAL A 159 -9.82 20.82 25.76
C VAL A 159 -8.88 22.00 25.54
N PRO A 160 -7.62 21.94 26.02
CA PRO A 160 -6.63 22.96 25.71
C PRO A 160 -6.40 23.08 24.20
N ASP A 161 -6.52 24.29 23.67
CA ASP A 161 -6.23 24.62 22.27
C ASP A 161 -4.71 24.62 22.02
N MET A 162 -4.30 24.19 20.83
CA MET A 162 -2.89 24.17 20.38
C MET A 162 -1.93 23.42 21.32
N LYS A 163 -2.41 22.37 21.99
CA LYS A 163 -1.58 21.47 22.82
C LYS A 163 -1.77 20.01 22.42
N PRO A 164 -0.71 19.18 22.50
CA PRO A 164 -0.84 17.73 22.37
C PRO A 164 -1.80 17.18 23.42
N LEU A 165 -2.73 16.33 22.96
CA LEU A 165 -3.71 15.61 23.75
C LEU A 165 -3.49 14.11 23.59
N SER A 166 -3.66 13.36 24.67
CA SER A 166 -3.75 11.90 24.63
C SER A 166 -5.07 11.44 24.00
N ALA A 167 -5.16 10.13 23.70
CA ALA A 167 -6.41 9.51 23.24
C ALA A 167 -7.58 9.77 24.19
N GLU A 168 -7.37 9.59 25.50
CA GLU A 168 -8.39 9.87 26.51
C GLU A 168 -8.81 11.34 26.50
N GLN A 169 -7.86 12.27 26.53
CA GLN A 169 -8.18 13.70 26.57
C GLN A 169 -9.02 14.15 25.37
N TYR A 170 -8.67 13.69 24.17
CA TYR A 170 -9.41 14.00 22.94
C TYR A 170 -10.82 13.39 22.95
N VAL A 171 -10.94 12.08 23.16
CA VAL A 171 -12.21 11.38 22.99
C VAL A 171 -13.21 11.72 24.09
N ARG A 172 -12.74 12.03 25.30
CA ARG A 172 -13.58 12.44 26.43
C ARG A 172 -14.18 13.83 26.26
N ALA A 173 -13.68 14.65 25.33
CA ALA A 173 -14.36 15.88 24.93
C ALA A 173 -15.70 15.58 24.24
N TYR A 174 -15.77 14.52 23.45
CA TYR A 174 -16.98 14.08 22.74
C TYR A 174 -17.88 13.18 23.61
N TYR A 175 -17.25 12.31 24.41
CA TYR A 175 -17.91 11.34 25.24
C TYR A 175 -17.45 11.48 26.70
N PRO A 176 -18.02 12.46 27.44
CA PRO A 176 -17.78 12.59 28.87
C PRO A 176 -17.98 11.25 29.58
N LYS A 177 -17.21 11.02 30.64
CA LYS A 177 -17.26 9.75 31.37
C LYS A 177 -18.63 9.55 32.00
N GLU A 178 -19.28 8.45 31.65
CA GLU A 178 -20.61 8.05 32.13
C GLU A 178 -20.59 6.56 32.46
N ASP A 179 -21.50 6.08 33.29
CA ASP A 179 -21.65 4.64 33.55
C ASP A 179 -22.48 3.97 32.43
N GLY A 180 -21.93 2.97 31.74
CA GLY A 180 -22.70 2.14 30.80
C GLY A 180 -21.92 1.52 29.64
N PRO A 181 -22.61 0.81 28.73
CA PRO A 181 -21.99 0.08 27.62
C PRO A 181 -21.32 1.00 26.57
N LYS A 182 -21.77 2.25 26.45
CA LYS A 182 -21.13 3.26 25.58
C LYS A 182 -19.73 3.62 26.09
N ASP A 183 -19.59 3.80 27.40
CA ASP A 183 -18.31 4.10 28.04
C ASP A 183 -17.30 2.97 27.86
N ALA A 184 -17.74 1.71 28.01
CA ALA A 184 -16.89 0.55 27.76
C ALA A 184 -16.34 0.49 26.32
N SER A 185 -17.15 0.88 25.32
CA SER A 185 -16.71 0.96 23.92
C SER A 185 -15.69 2.07 23.71
N VAL A 186 -15.91 3.25 24.31
CA VAL A 186 -14.95 4.37 24.28
C VAL A 186 -13.64 3.97 24.98
N GLN A 187 -13.74 3.33 26.15
CA GLN A 187 -12.59 2.88 26.92
C GLN A 187 -11.74 1.89 26.13
N LYS A 188 -12.35 0.93 25.44
CA LYS A 188 -11.63 -0.01 24.56
C LYS A 188 -10.78 0.70 23.50
N VAL A 189 -11.27 1.81 22.95
CA VAL A 189 -10.54 2.60 21.94
C VAL A 189 -9.42 3.43 22.57
N ILE A 190 -9.60 3.92 23.80
CA ILE A 190 -8.54 4.57 24.59
C ILE A 190 -7.43 3.57 24.90
N ASP A 191 -7.80 2.41 25.43
CA ASP A 191 -6.86 1.35 25.86
C ASP A 191 -6.01 0.84 24.69
N ALA A 192 -6.55 0.84 23.47
CA ALA A 192 -5.82 0.46 22.25
C ALA A 192 -4.63 1.37 21.91
N LEU A 193 -4.54 2.56 22.53
CA LEU A 193 -3.45 3.52 22.35
C LEU A 193 -2.74 3.86 23.68
N ALA A 194 -3.07 3.17 24.79
CA ALA A 194 -2.58 3.56 26.11
C ALA A 194 -1.06 3.38 26.28
N ASP A 195 -0.48 2.38 25.62
CA ASP A 195 0.95 2.05 25.70
C ASP A 195 1.78 2.78 24.61
N GLU A 196 1.14 3.57 23.77
CA GLU A 196 1.79 4.27 22.65
C GLU A 196 2.43 5.59 23.09
N SER A 197 3.58 5.92 22.51
CA SER A 197 4.30 7.15 22.86
C SER A 197 3.56 8.39 22.37
N LEU A 198 3.63 9.49 23.14
CA LEU A 198 2.99 10.75 22.76
C LEU A 198 3.96 11.70 22.05
N VAL A 199 3.49 12.32 20.97
CA VAL A 199 4.16 13.47 20.34
C VAL A 199 4.15 14.65 21.32
N THR A 200 5.30 15.28 21.51
CA THR A 200 5.48 16.37 22.48
C THR A 200 5.28 17.75 21.84
N LEU A 201 5.05 18.77 22.68
CA LEU A 201 4.94 20.15 22.20
C LEU A 201 6.22 20.63 21.48
N ARG A 202 7.40 20.20 21.94
CA ARG A 202 8.68 20.49 21.27
C ARG A 202 8.73 19.92 19.86
N MET A 203 8.24 18.70 19.65
CA MET A 203 8.18 18.08 18.32
C MET A 203 7.26 18.90 17.38
N LEU A 204 6.11 19.36 17.88
CA LEU A 204 5.21 20.24 17.12
C LEU A 204 5.85 21.60 16.81
N ALA A 205 6.56 22.20 17.77
CA ALA A 205 7.29 23.47 17.59
C ALA A 205 8.46 23.33 16.61
N GLU A 206 9.10 22.17 16.52
CA GLU A 206 10.11 21.92 15.49
C GLU A 206 9.48 21.76 14.09
N ALA A 207 8.34 21.05 13.99
CA ALA A 207 7.62 20.81 12.74
C ALA A 207 6.96 22.08 12.17
N TRP A 208 6.34 22.89 13.03
CA TRP A 208 5.67 24.17 12.70
C TRP A 208 6.10 25.31 13.65
N PRO A 209 7.32 25.85 13.48
CA PRO A 209 7.89 26.88 14.38
C PRO A 209 7.11 28.19 14.51
N GLY A 210 6.22 28.51 13.57
CA GLY A 210 5.40 29.72 13.63
C GLY A 210 4.08 29.54 14.37
N GLU A 211 3.64 28.30 14.60
CA GLU A 211 2.34 27.98 15.19
C GLU A 211 2.44 27.56 16.66
N TYR A 212 3.45 26.75 16.99
CA TYR A 212 3.68 26.27 18.36
C TYR A 212 4.89 26.95 18.98
N LYS A 213 4.76 27.36 20.24
CA LYS A 213 5.86 27.96 21.03
C LYS A 213 6.26 27.00 22.14
N ASP A 214 7.55 26.66 22.17
CA ASP A 214 8.13 26.02 23.34
C ASP A 214 8.58 27.13 24.31
N ASN A 215 7.85 27.30 25.42
CA ASN A 215 8.18 28.31 26.42
C ASN A 215 9.40 27.91 27.29
N SER A 216 10.08 26.79 26.98
CA SER A 216 11.29 26.38 27.69
C SER A 216 12.54 27.20 27.35
N GLU A 217 12.48 28.19 26.45
CA GLU A 217 13.60 29.08 26.08
C GLU A 217 13.99 30.14 27.16
N SER A 218 14.01 29.77 28.45
CA SER A 218 14.59 30.63 29.51
C SER A 218 15.70 29.98 30.33
N ASN A 219 16.18 28.82 29.91
CA ASN A 219 17.36 28.20 30.50
C ASN A 219 18.22 27.60 29.39
N ASP A 220 19.13 28.41 28.84
CA ASP A 220 20.46 27.93 28.42
C ASP A 220 21.21 27.44 29.66
N VAL A 221 20.66 26.40 30.29
CA VAL A 221 21.36 25.60 31.29
C VAL A 221 21.81 24.37 30.52
N ASP A 222 23.11 24.39 30.19
CA ASP A 222 23.98 23.25 29.97
C ASP A 222 23.21 21.92 29.81
N GLU A 223 23.02 21.52 28.56
CA GLU A 223 22.33 20.30 28.11
C GLU A 223 23.18 19.06 28.47
N SER A 224 23.53 18.91 29.75
CA SER A 224 24.34 17.82 30.31
C SER A 224 23.60 17.03 31.40
N GLN A 225 22.26 17.05 31.39
CA GLN A 225 21.45 16.10 32.16
C GLN A 225 20.20 15.65 31.37
N GLU A 226 20.42 14.79 30.38
CA GLU A 226 19.41 13.78 30.01
C GLU A 226 19.24 12.80 31.19
N PRO A 227 18.02 12.29 31.45
CA PRO A 227 17.88 11.05 32.19
C PRO A 227 18.44 9.93 31.31
N HIS A 228 19.71 9.59 31.55
CA HIS A 228 20.31 8.33 31.13
C HIS A 228 19.46 7.18 31.67
N ASN A 229 18.44 6.78 30.91
CA ASN A 229 17.94 5.41 30.88
C ASN A 229 18.65 4.68 29.73
N THR A 230 19.98 4.69 29.80
CA THR A 230 20.82 3.66 29.19
C THR A 230 20.69 2.40 30.04
N SER A 231 19.67 1.58 29.76
CA SER A 231 19.82 0.13 29.91
C SER A 231 20.32 -0.49 28.60
N VAL A 232 21.22 0.20 27.91
CA VAL A 232 22.06 -0.34 26.83
C VAL A 232 23.45 0.28 26.98
N ALA A 233 24.10 -0.01 28.10
CA ALA A 233 25.50 0.36 28.33
C ALA A 233 26.28 -0.80 28.96
N SER A 234 26.05 -2.02 28.45
CA SER A 234 26.99 -3.13 28.54
C SER A 234 27.67 -3.47 27.21
N ASP A 235 27.27 -2.85 26.08
CA ASP A 235 27.65 -3.35 24.74
C ASP A 235 28.58 -2.40 23.95
N LEU A 236 29.07 -1.31 24.56
CA LEU A 236 29.86 -0.28 23.87
C LEU A 236 31.39 -0.52 23.86
N VAL A 237 31.82 -1.71 24.26
CA VAL A 237 33.17 -2.20 23.91
C VAL A 237 32.95 -3.38 22.98
N PRO A 238 33.17 -3.25 21.66
CA PRO A 238 33.16 -4.43 20.79
C PRO A 238 34.13 -5.44 21.40
N SER A 239 33.67 -6.68 21.59
CA SER A 239 34.51 -7.67 22.25
C SER A 239 35.82 -7.78 21.49
N LEU A 240 36.91 -8.15 22.16
CA LEU A 240 38.20 -8.35 21.48
C LEU A 240 38.05 -9.33 20.29
N VAL A 241 37.09 -10.25 20.37
CA VAL A 241 36.74 -11.19 19.31
C VAL A 241 36.10 -10.50 18.10
N ASP A 242 35.32 -9.44 18.29
CA ASP A 242 34.64 -8.74 17.19
C ASP A 242 35.60 -7.78 16.47
N LEU A 243 36.50 -7.12 17.21
CA LEU A 243 37.58 -6.32 16.63
C LEU A 243 38.58 -7.20 15.86
N THR A 244 38.98 -8.34 16.43
CA THR A 244 39.93 -9.25 15.75
C THR A 244 39.31 -9.96 14.57
N LEU A 245 38.02 -10.34 14.64
CA LEU A 245 37.31 -10.95 13.51
C LEU A 245 37.13 -9.97 12.35
N GLY A 246 36.79 -8.70 12.62
CA GLY A 246 36.69 -7.67 11.59
C GLY A 246 37.99 -7.50 10.82
N THR A 247 39.11 -7.34 11.52
CA THR A 247 40.43 -7.23 10.88
C THR A 247 40.84 -8.53 10.17
N ALA A 248 40.54 -9.70 10.74
CA ALA A 248 40.84 -10.98 10.09
C ALA A 248 40.02 -11.19 8.81
N LEU A 249 38.76 -10.73 8.78
CA LEU A 249 37.90 -10.73 7.59
C LEU A 249 38.46 -9.82 6.50
N GLU A 250 38.80 -8.58 6.84
CA GLU A 250 39.39 -7.62 5.90
C GLU A 250 40.71 -8.15 5.31
N GLN A 251 41.55 -8.75 6.15
CA GLN A 251 42.81 -9.36 5.71
C GLN A 251 42.58 -10.61 4.85
N GLY A 252 41.66 -11.50 5.24
CA GLY A 252 41.34 -12.71 4.48
C GLY A 252 40.76 -12.40 3.09
N ILE A 253 39.88 -11.39 3.01
CA ILE A 253 39.34 -10.89 1.75
C ILE A 253 40.46 -10.30 0.87
N SER A 254 41.34 -9.46 1.46
CA SER A 254 42.46 -8.84 0.74
C SER A 254 43.50 -9.85 0.25
N ALA A 255 43.71 -10.92 1.03
CA ALA A 255 44.63 -12.00 0.70
C ALA A 255 44.03 -13.06 -0.24
N GLY A 256 42.72 -13.03 -0.48
CA GLY A 256 42.02 -14.02 -1.29
C GLY A 256 41.84 -15.39 -0.63
N ASP A 257 42.02 -15.50 0.70
CA ASP A 257 41.86 -16.73 1.47
C ASP A 257 40.77 -16.54 2.54
N THR A 258 39.54 -16.92 2.18
CA THR A 258 38.36 -16.84 3.05
C THR A 258 37.93 -18.21 3.59
N ALA A 259 38.58 -19.30 3.17
CA ALA A 259 38.16 -20.68 3.48
C ALA A 259 38.11 -20.98 4.99
N HIS A 260 39.05 -20.43 5.75
CA HIS A 260 39.08 -20.59 7.22
C HIS A 260 37.97 -19.79 7.92
N LEU A 261 37.52 -18.70 7.30
CA LEU A 261 36.48 -17.81 7.82
C LEU A 261 35.08 -18.35 7.53
N GLU A 262 34.89 -19.08 6.43
CA GLU A 262 33.62 -19.74 6.07
C GLU A 262 33.11 -20.67 7.17
N ASN A 263 33.99 -21.41 7.84
CA ASN A 263 33.61 -22.30 8.94
C ASN A 263 33.09 -21.54 10.18
N LEU A 264 33.44 -20.27 10.33
CA LEU A 264 32.99 -19.42 11.45
C LEU A 264 31.58 -18.88 11.27
N VAL A 265 31.05 -18.88 10.03
CA VAL A 265 29.70 -18.38 9.72
C VAL A 265 28.65 -19.09 10.57
N TRP A 266 28.78 -20.40 10.76
CA TRP A 266 27.85 -21.25 11.48
C TRP A 266 27.90 -21.08 13.01
N GLN A 267 28.79 -20.24 13.53
CA GLN A 267 28.83 -19.91 14.94
C GLN A 267 27.77 -18.84 15.30
N PRO A 268 27.08 -18.97 16.45
CA PRO A 268 26.09 -17.98 16.88
C PRO A 268 26.64 -16.55 16.89
N GLY A 269 25.92 -15.62 16.25
CA GLY A 269 26.26 -14.20 16.22
C GLY A 269 27.38 -13.80 15.26
N LYS A 270 28.05 -14.74 14.58
CA LYS A 270 29.16 -14.41 13.66
C LYS A 270 28.70 -13.99 12.27
N ALA A 271 27.67 -14.62 11.71
CA ALA A 271 27.14 -14.24 10.40
C ALA A 271 26.70 -12.75 10.29
N PRO A 272 25.98 -12.15 11.27
CA PRO A 272 25.66 -10.72 11.22
C PRO A 272 26.90 -9.82 11.21
N LEU A 273 27.94 -10.14 11.98
CA LEU A 273 29.19 -9.39 12.00
C LEU A 273 29.93 -9.50 10.67
N MET A 274 30.01 -10.72 10.11
CA MET A 274 30.62 -10.96 8.81
C MET A 274 29.88 -10.22 7.71
N LYS A 275 28.54 -10.24 7.72
CA LYS A 275 27.69 -9.46 6.82
C LYS A 275 28.06 -7.97 6.88
N ALA A 276 28.13 -7.39 8.07
CA ALA A 276 28.44 -5.98 8.26
C ALA A 276 29.84 -5.58 7.76
N VAL A 277 30.84 -6.47 7.85
CA VAL A 277 32.19 -6.23 7.30
C VAL A 277 32.18 -6.34 5.77
N LEU A 278 31.47 -7.33 5.23
CA LEU A 278 31.35 -7.54 3.78
C LEU A 278 30.58 -6.39 3.10
N GLN A 279 29.56 -5.83 3.75
CA GLN A 279 28.79 -4.67 3.24
C GLN A 279 29.64 -3.39 3.08
N LYS A 280 30.73 -3.26 3.85
CA LYS A 280 31.63 -2.09 3.75
C LYS A 280 32.55 -2.13 2.53
N GLN A 281 32.60 -3.24 1.80
CA GLN A 281 33.48 -3.39 0.66
C GLN A 281 32.87 -2.73 -0.58
N ASP A 282 33.57 -1.74 -1.13
CA ASP A 282 33.17 -1.03 -2.34
C ASP A 282 34.40 -0.69 -3.21
N PRO A 283 34.56 -1.28 -4.41
CA PRO A 283 33.70 -2.30 -5.02
C PRO A 283 33.78 -3.65 -4.28
N PHE A 284 32.75 -4.49 -4.44
CA PHE A 284 32.73 -5.80 -3.79
C PHE A 284 33.74 -6.78 -4.43
N PRO A 285 34.66 -7.40 -3.65
CA PRO A 285 35.71 -8.25 -4.20
C PRO A 285 35.22 -9.67 -4.51
N ASP A 286 35.67 -10.25 -5.63
CA ASP A 286 35.30 -11.61 -6.06
C ASP A 286 35.69 -12.68 -5.01
N ALA A 287 36.81 -12.50 -4.32
CA ALA A 287 37.24 -13.40 -3.24
C ALA A 287 36.25 -13.46 -2.06
N GLY A 288 35.41 -12.42 -1.89
CA GLY A 288 34.40 -12.35 -0.85
C GLY A 288 33.09 -13.08 -1.21
N VAL A 289 32.89 -13.47 -2.46
CA VAL A 289 31.62 -14.06 -2.94
C VAL A 289 31.31 -15.40 -2.26
N SER A 290 32.30 -16.29 -2.15
CA SER A 290 32.12 -17.61 -1.49
C SER A 290 31.71 -17.46 -0.03
N LEU A 291 32.37 -16.55 0.69
CA LEU A 291 32.05 -16.23 2.07
C LEU A 291 30.64 -15.63 2.23
N LEU A 292 30.25 -14.72 1.34
CA LEU A 292 28.91 -14.15 1.31
C LEU A 292 27.85 -15.23 1.05
N THR A 293 28.09 -16.16 0.13
CA THR A 293 27.20 -17.30 -0.11
C THR A 293 26.96 -18.09 1.16
N GLN A 294 28.00 -18.38 1.95
CA GLN A 294 27.84 -19.08 3.23
C GLN A 294 27.00 -18.28 4.24
N VAL A 295 27.20 -16.95 4.30
CA VAL A 295 26.40 -16.07 5.18
C VAL A 295 24.92 -16.10 4.79
N VAL A 296 24.61 -16.09 3.50
CA VAL A 296 23.23 -16.10 2.99
C VAL A 296 22.55 -17.47 3.15
N LEU A 297 23.32 -18.56 3.10
CA LEU A 297 22.80 -19.92 3.29
C LEU A 297 22.18 -20.17 4.68
N GLN A 298 22.33 -19.25 5.64
CA GLN A 298 21.63 -19.34 6.93
C GLN A 298 20.11 -19.17 6.81
N ASN A 299 19.64 -18.47 5.78
CA ASN A 299 18.22 -18.31 5.50
C ASN A 299 17.95 -18.42 3.98
N PRO A 300 17.95 -19.64 3.42
CA PRO A 300 17.94 -19.84 1.98
C PRO A 300 16.63 -19.42 1.30
N LYS A 301 15.53 -19.27 2.06
CA LYS A 301 14.23 -18.84 1.52
C LYS A 301 14.10 -17.32 1.41
N ALA A 302 14.73 -16.58 2.33
CA ALA A 302 14.68 -15.14 2.41
C ALA A 302 16.10 -14.57 2.40
N VAL A 303 16.59 -14.30 1.19
CA VAL A 303 17.94 -13.83 0.93
C VAL A 303 17.97 -12.31 0.99
N ASP A 304 18.80 -11.77 1.88
CA ASP A 304 18.99 -10.33 2.02
C ASP A 304 20.42 -9.91 1.66
N LEU A 305 20.53 -9.33 0.47
CA LEU A 305 21.74 -8.79 -0.14
C LEU A 305 21.66 -7.26 -0.25
N SER A 306 20.92 -6.61 0.66
CA SER A 306 20.84 -5.16 0.71
C SER A 306 22.16 -4.52 1.16
N ASP A 307 22.42 -3.32 0.67
CA ASP A 307 23.58 -2.47 0.98
C ASP A 307 24.95 -3.09 0.61
N PHE A 308 24.98 -4.02 -0.33
CA PHE A 308 26.22 -4.53 -0.93
C PHE A 308 26.48 -3.90 -2.30
N SER A 309 27.74 -3.66 -2.66
CA SER A 309 28.16 -3.22 -4.00
C SER A 309 28.39 -4.38 -4.98
N LEU A 310 27.48 -5.36 -5.02
CA LEU A 310 27.62 -6.56 -5.88
C LEU A 310 27.28 -6.26 -7.34
N THR A 311 28.08 -6.79 -8.27
CA THR A 311 27.78 -6.76 -9.70
C THR A 311 26.70 -7.79 -10.08
N THR A 312 26.14 -7.68 -11.28
CA THR A 312 25.16 -8.66 -11.80
C THR A 312 25.71 -10.09 -11.78
N ASP A 313 26.96 -10.29 -12.22
CA ASP A 313 27.57 -11.62 -12.30
C ASP A 313 27.81 -12.22 -10.91
N GLN A 314 28.25 -11.40 -9.95
CA GLN A 314 28.42 -11.81 -8.56
C GLN A 314 27.07 -12.18 -7.93
N LEU A 315 26.01 -11.38 -8.16
CA LEU A 315 24.66 -11.68 -7.69
C LEU A 315 24.16 -13.02 -8.23
N VAL A 316 24.26 -13.23 -9.55
CA VAL A 316 23.86 -14.50 -10.17
C VAL A 316 24.67 -15.66 -9.59
N SER A 317 25.99 -15.50 -9.41
CA SER A 317 26.84 -16.53 -8.81
C SER A 317 26.40 -16.91 -7.38
N VAL A 318 26.07 -15.94 -6.53
CA VAL A 318 25.56 -16.19 -5.18
C VAL A 318 24.21 -16.92 -5.25
N LEU A 319 23.28 -16.44 -6.09
CA LEU A 319 21.93 -16.99 -6.19
C LEU A 319 21.92 -18.43 -6.74
N SER A 320 22.74 -18.73 -7.74
CA SER A 320 22.91 -20.09 -8.27
C SER A 320 23.38 -21.08 -7.20
N ALA A 321 24.19 -20.63 -6.23
CA ALA A 321 24.73 -21.47 -5.16
C ALA A 321 23.73 -21.70 -4.01
N VAL A 322 22.87 -20.73 -3.69
CA VAL A 322 21.86 -20.84 -2.62
C VAL A 322 20.71 -21.82 -2.97
N LYS A 323 20.62 -22.24 -4.25
CA LYS A 323 19.59 -23.11 -4.85
C LYS A 323 18.28 -22.37 -5.21
N LYS A 324 17.46 -23.02 -6.04
CA LYS A 324 16.28 -22.43 -6.72
C LYS A 324 15.05 -22.17 -5.83
N ASP A 325 15.13 -22.38 -4.52
CA ASP A 325 13.98 -22.28 -3.61
C ASP A 325 13.89 -20.90 -2.91
N ILE A 326 14.60 -19.89 -3.43
CA ILE A 326 14.54 -18.51 -2.93
C ILE A 326 13.15 -17.95 -3.19
N GLU A 327 12.43 -17.61 -2.12
CA GLU A 327 11.08 -17.04 -2.19
C GLU A 327 11.10 -15.51 -2.10
N THR A 328 12.02 -14.95 -1.30
CA THR A 328 12.20 -13.51 -1.11
C THR A 328 13.65 -13.10 -1.32
N LEU A 329 13.85 -12.04 -2.09
CA LEU A 329 15.17 -11.46 -2.35
C LEU A 329 15.14 -9.95 -2.14
N LYS A 330 16.08 -9.45 -1.33
CA LYS A 330 16.30 -8.01 -1.13
C LYS A 330 17.63 -7.58 -1.73
N LEU A 331 17.58 -6.56 -2.59
CA LEU A 331 18.72 -5.99 -3.29
C LEU A 331 18.82 -4.46 -3.05
N SER A 332 18.17 -3.96 -2.00
CA SER A 332 18.06 -2.53 -1.73
C SER A 332 19.44 -1.89 -1.49
N GLY A 333 19.63 -0.63 -1.85
CA GLY A 333 20.88 0.10 -1.59
C GLY A 333 22.09 -0.32 -2.44
N ASN A 334 21.90 -1.22 -3.42
CA ASN A 334 22.95 -1.59 -4.36
C ASN A 334 22.87 -0.75 -5.66
N PRO A 335 23.81 0.20 -5.89
CA PRO A 335 23.77 1.06 -7.07
C PRO A 335 24.09 0.32 -8.38
N SER A 336 24.70 -0.86 -8.33
CA SER A 336 25.00 -1.69 -9.51
C SER A 336 23.78 -2.51 -9.98
N VAL A 337 22.70 -2.54 -9.20
CA VAL A 337 21.45 -3.21 -9.61
C VAL A 337 20.73 -2.35 -10.64
N THR A 338 20.67 -2.87 -11.86
CA THR A 338 19.96 -2.26 -13.00
C THR A 338 18.86 -3.19 -13.51
N ILE A 339 18.12 -2.77 -14.55
CA ILE A 339 17.08 -3.61 -15.16
C ILE A 339 17.65 -4.93 -15.74
N VAL A 340 18.91 -4.92 -16.19
CA VAL A 340 19.61 -6.13 -16.67
C VAL A 340 19.78 -7.12 -15.52
N THR A 341 20.15 -6.62 -14.34
CA THR A 341 20.23 -7.42 -13.11
C THR A 341 18.88 -8.01 -12.74
N VAL A 342 17.80 -7.21 -12.76
CA VAL A 342 16.44 -7.70 -12.46
C VAL A 342 16.06 -8.85 -13.40
N LYS A 343 16.28 -8.70 -14.71
CA LYS A 343 16.00 -9.76 -15.68
C LYS A 343 16.83 -11.03 -15.41
N ALA A 344 18.13 -10.89 -15.13
CA ALA A 344 18.99 -12.02 -14.83
C ALA A 344 18.56 -12.76 -13.56
N VAL A 345 18.26 -12.02 -12.48
CA VAL A 345 17.79 -12.56 -11.20
C VAL A 345 16.48 -13.33 -11.35
N LEU A 346 15.49 -12.77 -12.04
CA LEU A 346 14.19 -13.45 -12.24
C LEU A 346 14.30 -14.68 -13.14
N THR A 347 15.28 -14.70 -14.05
CA THR A 347 15.56 -15.87 -14.88
C THR A 347 16.24 -16.97 -14.06
N GLU A 348 17.18 -16.61 -13.18
CA GLU A 348 17.92 -17.55 -12.34
C GLU A 348 17.07 -18.12 -11.19
N CYS A 349 16.16 -17.30 -10.65
CA CYS A 349 15.29 -17.62 -9.51
C CYS A 349 13.81 -17.66 -9.93
N PRO A 350 13.36 -18.67 -10.70
CA PRO A 350 11.98 -18.73 -11.18
C PRO A 350 10.94 -18.94 -10.08
N ALA A 351 11.34 -19.42 -8.89
CA ALA A 351 10.45 -19.56 -7.73
C ALA A 351 10.32 -18.26 -6.92
N LEU A 352 11.01 -17.18 -7.30
CA LEU A 352 11.00 -15.94 -6.55
C LEU A 352 9.59 -15.35 -6.53
N THR A 353 9.08 -15.15 -5.32
CA THR A 353 7.75 -14.57 -5.08
C THR A 353 7.82 -13.10 -4.69
N ARG A 354 8.94 -12.64 -4.13
CA ARG A 354 9.11 -11.26 -3.69
C ARG A 354 10.49 -10.71 -3.98
N LEU A 355 10.52 -9.51 -4.56
CA LEU A 355 11.75 -8.78 -4.89
C LEU A 355 11.71 -7.35 -4.33
N VAL A 356 12.75 -6.94 -3.60
CA VAL A 356 12.88 -5.60 -3.01
C VAL A 356 14.03 -4.84 -3.67
N LEU A 357 13.74 -3.67 -4.24
CA LEU A 357 14.62 -2.88 -5.10
C LEU A 357 14.66 -1.40 -4.68
N LEU A 358 14.65 -1.12 -3.38
CA LEU A 358 14.70 0.26 -2.88
C LEU A 358 16.11 0.84 -3.06
N ASP A 359 16.22 2.11 -3.43
CA ASP A 359 17.51 2.79 -3.61
C ASP A 359 18.49 2.05 -4.55
N THR A 360 17.99 1.63 -5.72
CA THR A 360 18.78 0.98 -6.79
C THR A 360 18.83 1.85 -8.05
N SER A 361 19.65 1.47 -9.04
CA SER A 361 19.72 2.16 -10.33
C SER A 361 18.62 1.76 -11.33
N VAL A 362 17.64 0.95 -10.90
CA VAL A 362 16.50 0.55 -11.72
C VAL A 362 15.56 1.74 -11.94
N LYS A 363 15.32 2.12 -13.19
CA LYS A 363 14.43 3.25 -13.50
C LYS A 363 13.00 2.76 -13.76
N ALA A 364 12.02 3.63 -13.47
CA ALA A 364 10.61 3.39 -13.75
C ALA A 364 10.32 2.98 -15.20
N ILE A 365 10.91 3.69 -16.17
CA ILE A 365 10.73 3.43 -17.61
C ILE A 365 11.26 2.05 -18.03
N ASP A 366 12.33 1.58 -17.39
CA ASP A 366 12.95 0.30 -17.69
C ASP A 366 12.06 -0.85 -17.18
N LEU A 367 11.52 -0.72 -15.97
CA LEU A 367 10.54 -1.66 -15.42
C LEU A 367 9.24 -1.68 -16.24
N GLN A 368 8.72 -0.52 -16.61
CA GLN A 368 7.55 -0.41 -17.47
C GLN A 368 7.74 -1.16 -18.79
N THR A 369 8.92 -0.99 -19.41
CA THR A 369 9.28 -1.69 -20.65
C THR A 369 9.35 -3.20 -20.42
N LEU A 370 9.97 -3.63 -19.32
CA LEU A 370 10.15 -5.04 -19.01
C LEU A 370 8.81 -5.77 -18.74
N PHE A 371 7.87 -5.14 -18.01
CA PHE A 371 6.52 -5.69 -17.80
C PHE A 371 5.79 -5.96 -19.12
N LYS A 372 6.02 -5.10 -20.12
CA LYS A 372 5.39 -5.23 -21.44
C LYS A 372 6.10 -6.25 -22.33
N SER A 373 7.44 -6.27 -22.32
CA SER A 373 8.23 -7.09 -23.25
C SER A 373 8.40 -8.54 -22.79
N ASN A 374 8.39 -8.79 -21.48
CA ASN A 374 8.64 -10.10 -20.89
C ASN A 374 7.70 -10.37 -19.69
N PRO A 375 6.37 -10.36 -19.87
CA PRO A 375 5.44 -10.59 -18.77
C PRO A 375 5.63 -11.95 -18.06
N GLU A 376 6.13 -12.96 -18.79
CA GLU A 376 6.32 -14.34 -18.31
C GLU A 376 7.30 -14.46 -17.14
N ILE A 377 8.34 -13.63 -17.07
CA ILE A 377 9.34 -13.69 -15.99
C ILE A 377 8.76 -13.22 -14.64
N PHE A 378 7.56 -12.64 -14.65
CA PHE A 378 6.86 -12.15 -13.46
C PHE A 378 5.74 -13.08 -12.97
N TYR A 379 5.48 -14.20 -13.63
CA TYR A 379 4.32 -15.05 -13.30
C TYR A 379 4.35 -15.60 -11.87
N HIS A 380 5.54 -15.86 -11.33
CA HIS A 380 5.73 -16.34 -9.97
C HIS A 380 5.80 -15.22 -8.92
N LEU A 381 6.02 -13.96 -9.35
CA LEU A 381 6.13 -12.84 -8.43
C LEU A 381 4.76 -12.42 -7.89
N HIS A 382 4.67 -12.32 -6.57
CA HIS A 382 3.57 -11.70 -5.84
C HIS A 382 3.82 -10.20 -5.67
N ASP A 383 5.07 -9.86 -5.36
CA ASP A 383 5.42 -8.53 -4.86
C ASP A 383 6.75 -8.05 -5.45
N ILE A 384 6.73 -6.83 -6.01
CA ILE A 384 7.94 -6.07 -6.35
C ILE A 384 7.86 -4.75 -5.58
N ILE A 385 8.78 -4.56 -4.65
CA ILE A 385 8.88 -3.32 -3.89
C ILE A 385 9.89 -2.43 -4.61
N HIS A 386 9.38 -1.41 -5.28
CA HIS A 386 10.17 -0.44 -6.04
C HIS A 386 9.44 0.91 -6.03
N PRO A 387 10.14 2.06 -5.93
CA PRO A 387 9.50 3.38 -5.81
C PRO A 387 8.46 3.68 -6.90
N TYR A 388 8.70 3.23 -8.13
CA TYR A 388 7.76 3.32 -9.25
C TYR A 388 6.36 2.73 -8.93
N LEU A 389 6.31 1.59 -8.23
CA LEU A 389 5.07 0.89 -7.88
C LEU A 389 4.47 1.38 -6.56
N LEU A 390 5.16 2.27 -5.85
CA LEU A 390 4.74 2.88 -4.58
C LEU A 390 4.36 4.35 -4.75
N THR A 391 4.47 4.88 -5.97
CA THR A 391 4.19 6.28 -6.31
C THR A 391 2.79 6.42 -6.86
N VAL A 392 2.11 7.46 -6.43
CA VAL A 392 0.75 7.78 -6.90
C VAL A 392 0.83 8.51 -8.23
N THR A 393 -0.01 8.08 -9.16
CA THR A 393 -0.17 8.74 -10.45
C THR A 393 -1.66 8.90 -10.76
N ASN A 394 -2.00 9.96 -11.52
CA ASN A 394 -3.39 10.21 -11.92
C ASN A 394 -3.95 9.13 -12.85
N ARG A 395 -3.07 8.37 -13.52
CA ARG A 395 -3.41 7.23 -14.36
C ARG A 395 -2.31 6.18 -14.25
N ALA A 396 -2.68 4.90 -14.41
CA ALA A 396 -1.67 3.86 -14.47
C ALA A 396 -0.66 4.14 -15.58
N THR A 397 0.61 3.95 -15.23
CA THR A 397 1.74 4.16 -16.16
C THR A 397 2.29 2.84 -16.69
N TYR A 398 1.98 1.71 -16.05
CA TYR A 398 2.37 0.39 -16.52
C TYR A 398 1.29 -0.26 -17.40
N ALA A 399 1.70 -1.25 -18.18
CA ALA A 399 0.76 -2.09 -18.93
C ALA A 399 -0.14 -2.86 -17.96
N ASN A 400 -1.44 -2.92 -18.24
CA ASN A 400 -2.39 -3.56 -17.36
C ASN A 400 -2.33 -5.09 -17.51
N ALA A 401 -2.02 -5.80 -16.43
CA ALA A 401 -2.11 -7.26 -16.39
C ALA A 401 -3.45 -7.72 -15.78
N PHE A 402 -3.94 -6.99 -14.78
CA PHE A 402 -5.22 -7.25 -14.11
C PHE A 402 -5.84 -5.96 -13.61
N SER A 403 -7.16 -5.82 -13.75
CA SER A 403 -7.94 -4.76 -13.10
C SER A 403 -9.08 -5.35 -12.28
N PHE A 404 -9.32 -4.77 -11.11
CA PHE A 404 -10.63 -4.81 -10.46
C PHE A 404 -11.37 -3.52 -10.81
N ILE A 405 -12.62 -3.64 -11.25
CA ILE A 405 -13.49 -2.49 -11.55
C ILE A 405 -14.86 -2.77 -10.95
N SER A 406 -15.27 -1.97 -9.95
CA SER A 406 -16.63 -2.00 -9.41
C SER A 406 -17.44 -0.80 -9.87
N VAL A 407 -18.74 -0.98 -10.06
CA VAL A 407 -19.71 0.09 -10.31
C VAL A 407 -20.89 -0.11 -9.36
N ALA A 408 -21.22 0.92 -8.59
CA ALA A 408 -22.48 0.99 -7.86
C ALA A 408 -23.27 2.25 -8.16
N GLY A 409 -24.52 2.06 -8.61
CA GLY A 409 -25.54 3.09 -8.71
C GLY A 409 -25.11 4.42 -9.37
N VAL A 410 -25.94 5.45 -9.21
CA VAL A 410 -25.72 6.77 -9.84
C VAL A 410 -24.95 7.69 -8.88
N GLY A 411 -23.81 8.25 -9.34
CA GLY A 411 -23.22 9.48 -8.78
C GLY A 411 -22.03 9.34 -7.81
N GLY A 412 -21.20 8.30 -7.93
CA GLY A 412 -19.94 8.16 -7.18
C GLY A 412 -18.74 7.87 -8.07
N ASP A 413 -17.53 8.05 -7.53
CA ASP A 413 -16.30 7.61 -8.19
C ASP A 413 -16.29 6.09 -8.35
N ILE A 414 -15.67 5.62 -9.44
CA ILE A 414 -15.61 4.20 -9.78
C ILE A 414 -14.44 3.56 -8.99
N PRO A 415 -14.67 2.60 -8.07
CA PRO A 415 -13.60 1.92 -7.38
C PRO A 415 -12.80 1.03 -8.35
N ILE A 416 -11.51 1.33 -8.50
CA ILE A 416 -10.63 0.66 -9.46
C ILE A 416 -9.28 0.37 -8.84
N ALA A 417 -8.73 -0.81 -9.14
CA ALA A 417 -7.32 -1.13 -8.90
C ALA A 417 -6.76 -1.89 -10.09
N SER A 418 -5.66 -1.41 -10.67
CA SER A 418 -4.91 -2.07 -11.73
C SER A 418 -3.56 -2.56 -11.25
N LEU A 419 -3.13 -3.72 -11.70
CA LEU A 419 -1.86 -4.35 -11.35
C LEU A 419 -0.95 -4.49 -12.59
N PRO A 420 0.36 -4.24 -12.44
CA PRO A 420 1.35 -4.33 -13.54
C PRO A 420 1.66 -5.76 -13.97
N PHE A 421 1.48 -6.72 -13.05
CA PHE A 421 1.62 -8.15 -13.29
C PHE A 421 0.52 -8.88 -12.54
N LEU A 422 0.23 -10.11 -12.97
CA LEU A 422 -0.85 -10.91 -12.42
C LEU A 422 -0.27 -12.19 -11.81
N ASN A 423 -0.51 -12.36 -10.52
CA ASN A 423 -0.34 -13.63 -9.85
C ASN A 423 -1.71 -14.10 -9.32
N PRO A 424 -2.15 -15.32 -9.65
CA PRO A 424 -3.47 -15.80 -9.26
C PRO A 424 -3.72 -15.79 -7.75
N ALA A 425 -2.72 -16.13 -6.92
CA ALA A 425 -2.89 -16.14 -5.48
C ALA A 425 -3.16 -14.74 -4.92
N LYS A 426 -2.42 -13.74 -5.41
CA LYS A 426 -2.61 -12.33 -5.02
C LYS A 426 -3.96 -11.79 -5.49
N VAL A 427 -4.40 -12.15 -6.70
CA VAL A 427 -5.73 -11.78 -7.21
C VAL A 427 -6.83 -12.41 -6.37
N VAL A 428 -6.74 -13.70 -6.05
CA VAL A 428 -7.74 -14.40 -5.22
C VAL A 428 -7.83 -13.80 -3.82
N GLN A 429 -6.70 -13.48 -3.19
CA GLN A 429 -6.72 -12.79 -1.89
C GLN A 429 -7.32 -11.38 -2.01
N GLY A 430 -6.89 -10.58 -2.98
CA GLY A 430 -7.43 -9.23 -3.19
C GLY A 430 -8.94 -9.23 -3.42
N LEU A 431 -9.45 -10.20 -4.20
CA LEU A 431 -10.89 -10.41 -4.38
C LEU A 431 -11.58 -10.89 -3.10
N THR A 432 -10.96 -11.79 -2.35
CA THR A 432 -11.49 -12.23 -1.04
C THR A 432 -11.69 -11.03 -0.12
N ASP A 433 -10.69 -10.15 -0.04
CA ASP A 433 -10.73 -8.95 0.80
C ASP A 433 -11.75 -7.93 0.28
N ALA A 434 -11.77 -7.68 -1.02
CA ALA A 434 -12.71 -6.76 -1.65
C ALA A 434 -14.18 -7.21 -1.49
N LEU A 435 -14.44 -8.52 -1.54
CA LEU A 435 -15.78 -9.08 -1.65
C LEU A 435 -16.35 -9.62 -0.33
N ILE A 436 -15.52 -9.87 0.69
CA ILE A 436 -15.97 -10.47 1.96
C ILE A 436 -17.14 -9.69 2.59
N VAL A 437 -17.12 -8.36 2.46
CA VAL A 437 -18.15 -7.51 3.02
C VAL A 437 -19.49 -7.70 2.32
N HIS A 438 -19.50 -7.92 1.00
CA HIS A 438 -20.72 -8.27 0.28
C HIS A 438 -21.30 -9.63 0.71
N ALA A 439 -20.46 -10.58 1.11
CA ALA A 439 -20.92 -11.85 1.66
C ALA A 439 -21.44 -11.74 3.11
N ALA A 440 -20.87 -10.83 3.89
CA ALA A 440 -21.23 -10.61 5.30
C ALA A 440 -22.48 -9.75 5.49
N MET A 441 -22.71 -8.75 4.63
CA MET A 441 -23.86 -7.85 4.72
C MET A 441 -25.17 -8.52 4.33
N ASP A 442 -26.13 -8.56 5.26
CA ASP A 442 -27.50 -9.06 5.02
C ASP A 442 -28.31 -8.14 4.10
N ARG A 443 -27.98 -6.85 4.08
CA ARG A 443 -28.56 -5.86 3.17
C ARG A 443 -27.49 -4.89 2.70
N PRO A 444 -27.48 -4.48 1.43
CA PRO A 444 -26.35 -3.72 0.96
C PRO A 444 -26.54 -2.24 1.36
N SER A 445 -25.45 -1.66 1.88
CA SER A 445 -25.47 -0.37 2.57
C SER A 445 -25.15 0.76 1.62
N PHE A 446 -25.79 1.92 1.82
CA PHE A 446 -25.36 3.16 1.17
C PHE A 446 -23.98 3.65 1.65
N ALA A 447 -23.42 3.10 2.73
CA ALA A 447 -22.04 3.35 3.15
C ALA A 447 -21.13 2.13 2.89
N GLY A 448 -21.43 1.39 1.82
CA GLY A 448 -20.71 0.16 1.45
C GLY A 448 -19.38 0.39 0.73
N PRO A 449 -18.64 -0.71 0.46
CA PRO A 449 -17.35 -0.68 -0.23
C PRO A 449 -17.44 0.08 -1.56
N ASP A 450 -18.54 -0.07 -2.30
CA ASP A 450 -18.68 0.54 -3.63
C ASP A 450 -18.64 2.09 -3.64
N GLN A 451 -18.72 2.75 -2.49
CA GLN A 451 -18.57 4.21 -2.40
C GLN A 451 -17.15 4.68 -2.04
N CYS A 452 -16.23 3.77 -1.74
CA CYS A 452 -14.86 4.09 -1.38
C CYS A 452 -13.92 3.81 -2.56
N SER A 453 -13.63 4.80 -3.38
CA SER A 453 -12.76 4.60 -4.56
C SER A 453 -11.36 4.07 -4.23
N LEU A 454 -10.88 4.29 -3.00
CA LEU A 454 -9.60 3.80 -2.49
C LEU A 454 -9.61 2.33 -2.06
N PHE A 455 -10.78 1.73 -1.76
CA PHE A 455 -10.84 0.37 -1.21
C PHE A 455 -10.15 -0.71 -2.06
N PRO A 456 -10.33 -0.76 -3.40
CA PRO A 456 -9.73 -1.84 -4.17
C PRO A 456 -8.22 -1.65 -4.23
N GLN A 457 -7.72 -0.41 -4.27
CA GLN A 457 -6.28 -0.14 -4.23
C GLN A 457 -5.68 -0.64 -2.92
N VAL A 458 -6.39 -0.49 -1.79
CA VAL A 458 -5.97 -1.03 -0.49
C VAL A 458 -5.98 -2.57 -0.48
N ALA A 459 -7.05 -3.20 -0.99
CA ALA A 459 -7.16 -4.65 -1.03
C ALA A 459 -6.06 -5.30 -1.91
N PHE A 460 -5.88 -4.79 -3.13
CA PHE A 460 -4.92 -5.34 -4.09
C PHE A 460 -3.47 -4.86 -3.87
N GLY A 461 -3.26 -3.79 -3.10
CA GLY A 461 -1.93 -3.28 -2.72
C GLY A 461 -1.27 -4.08 -1.60
N SER A 462 -2.06 -4.89 -0.90
CA SER A 462 -1.60 -5.75 0.20
C SER A 462 -0.79 -6.94 -0.33
N ALA A 463 0.29 -7.28 0.37
CA ALA A 463 1.02 -8.52 0.14
C ALA A 463 0.17 -9.74 0.50
N LEU A 464 0.58 -10.93 0.03
CA LEU A 464 -0.06 -12.17 0.47
C LEU A 464 0.05 -12.34 1.99
N ARG A 465 -1.07 -12.67 2.61
CA ARG A 465 -1.20 -12.91 4.04
C ARG A 465 -1.29 -14.39 4.33
N THR A 466 -0.77 -14.77 5.48
CA THR A 466 -1.06 -16.10 6.04
C THR A 466 -2.49 -16.12 6.58
N GLU A 467 -3.09 -17.30 6.69
CA GLU A 467 -4.48 -17.45 7.18
C GLU A 467 -4.66 -16.92 8.61
N THR A 468 -3.60 -16.89 9.41
CA THR A 468 -3.60 -16.42 10.80
C THR A 468 -3.33 -14.92 10.93
N GLN A 469 -2.86 -14.25 9.86
CA GLN A 469 -2.52 -12.84 9.90
C GLN A 469 -3.77 -11.97 9.77
N ARG A 470 -3.89 -10.99 10.66
CA ARG A 470 -5.04 -10.09 10.70
C ARG A 470 -4.99 -9.06 9.56
N TRP A 471 -6.12 -8.45 9.24
CA TRP A 471 -6.20 -7.41 8.21
C TRP A 471 -5.33 -6.19 8.57
N SER A 472 -5.38 -5.79 9.83
CA SER A 472 -4.60 -4.67 10.38
C SER A 472 -3.08 -4.89 10.36
N GLU A 473 -2.62 -6.15 10.34
CA GLU A 473 -1.21 -6.55 10.39
C GLU A 473 -0.60 -6.76 9.00
N ARG A 474 -1.27 -6.31 7.93
CA ARG A 474 -0.84 -6.58 6.56
C ARG A 474 0.39 -5.77 6.16
N SER A 475 1.28 -6.40 5.38
CA SER A 475 2.30 -5.70 4.61
C SER A 475 1.66 -5.11 3.34
N VAL A 476 2.07 -3.91 2.94
CA VAL A 476 1.62 -3.23 1.72
C VAL A 476 2.81 -3.15 0.78
N SER A 477 2.73 -3.84 -0.35
CA SER A 477 3.87 -4.04 -1.25
C SER A 477 3.82 -3.16 -2.49
N SER A 478 2.68 -2.52 -2.75
CA SER A 478 2.45 -1.70 -3.93
C SER A 478 1.28 -0.75 -3.71
N PHE A 479 1.24 0.30 -4.53
CA PHE A 479 0.11 1.17 -4.74
C PHE A 479 -0.53 0.82 -6.10
N PRO A 480 -1.61 0.03 -6.14
CA PRO A 480 -2.32 -0.22 -7.40
C PRO A 480 -2.83 1.09 -7.99
N GLN A 481 -2.52 1.35 -9.25
CA GLN A 481 -2.93 2.56 -9.96
C GLN A 481 -4.34 2.40 -10.54
N VAL A 482 -4.98 3.52 -10.89
CA VAL A 482 -6.28 3.52 -11.55
C VAL A 482 -6.09 3.45 -13.07
N SER A 483 -6.69 2.45 -13.73
CA SER A 483 -6.74 2.37 -15.19
C SER A 483 -7.99 1.66 -15.71
N PHE A 484 -8.45 2.13 -16.86
CA PHE A 484 -9.53 1.54 -17.65
C PHE A 484 -8.99 0.69 -18.82
N ASP A 485 -7.67 0.51 -18.93
CA ASP A 485 -7.06 -0.13 -20.09
C ASP A 485 -7.48 -1.60 -20.25
N ALA A 486 -7.97 -2.25 -19.18
CA ALA A 486 -8.58 -3.58 -19.27
C ALA A 486 -9.84 -3.62 -20.13
N LEU A 487 -10.61 -2.53 -20.14
CA LEU A 487 -11.78 -2.36 -21.02
C LEU A 487 -11.35 -2.02 -22.46
N GLN A 488 -10.07 -1.70 -22.66
CA GLN A 488 -9.40 -1.56 -23.94
C GLN A 488 -8.59 -2.83 -24.30
N GLY A 489 -8.98 -3.98 -23.73
CA GLY A 489 -8.42 -5.29 -24.07
C GLY A 489 -7.05 -5.59 -23.48
N GLN A 490 -6.53 -4.75 -22.56
CA GLN A 490 -5.27 -5.03 -21.89
C GLN A 490 -5.44 -5.92 -20.65
N GLY A 491 -4.89 -7.13 -20.71
CA GLY A 491 -4.88 -8.04 -19.56
C GLY A 491 -6.27 -8.53 -19.18
N TRP A 492 -6.45 -8.81 -17.88
CA TRP A 492 -7.68 -9.34 -17.30
C TRP A 492 -8.45 -8.26 -16.54
N CYS A 493 -9.77 -8.42 -16.46
CA CYS A 493 -10.62 -7.56 -15.64
C CYS A 493 -11.55 -8.41 -14.77
N PHE A 494 -11.60 -8.17 -13.46
CA PHE A 494 -12.73 -8.57 -12.63
C PHE A 494 -13.73 -7.42 -12.59
N ALA A 495 -14.86 -7.63 -13.24
CA ALA A 495 -15.96 -6.67 -13.28
C ALA A 495 -16.95 -7.00 -12.17
N LEU A 496 -17.31 -5.99 -11.36
CA LEU A 496 -18.38 -6.05 -10.39
C LEU A 496 -19.37 -4.93 -10.68
N GLN A 497 -20.64 -5.28 -10.84
CA GLN A 497 -21.72 -4.30 -10.80
C GLN A 497 -22.66 -4.68 -9.67
N ASN A 498 -22.84 -3.75 -8.74
CA ASN A 498 -23.74 -3.90 -7.62
C ASN A 498 -24.69 -2.71 -7.61
N ASP A 499 -25.90 -2.87 -8.14
CA ASP A 499 -26.89 -1.78 -8.11
C ASP A 499 -27.72 -1.86 -6.84
N PRO A 500 -27.46 -0.96 -5.87
CA PRO A 500 -28.23 -0.94 -4.65
C PRO A 500 -29.71 -0.63 -4.89
N MET A 501 -30.09 0.04 -5.97
CA MET A 501 -31.50 0.36 -6.20
C MET A 501 -32.34 -0.85 -6.64
N HIS A 502 -31.74 -2.02 -6.92
CA HIS A 502 -32.49 -3.22 -7.28
C HIS A 502 -33.50 -3.64 -6.17
N TRP A 503 -33.14 -3.46 -4.89
CA TRP A 503 -34.06 -3.77 -3.78
C TRP A 503 -35.16 -2.71 -3.56
N LEU A 504 -35.05 -1.52 -4.16
CA LEU A 504 -36.08 -0.48 -4.14
C LEU A 504 -37.02 -0.55 -5.37
N GLY A 505 -37.01 -1.68 -6.10
CA GLY A 505 -37.80 -1.86 -7.32
C GLY A 505 -37.16 -1.26 -8.57
N GLY A 506 -35.90 -0.82 -8.49
CA GLY A 506 -35.10 -0.43 -9.64
C GLY A 506 -34.78 -1.65 -10.51
N ARG A 507 -34.72 -1.47 -11.84
CA ARG A 507 -34.33 -2.53 -12.79
C ARG A 507 -32.81 -2.73 -12.86
N GLY A 508 -32.11 -2.51 -11.75
CA GLY A 508 -30.67 -2.62 -11.66
C GLY A 508 -30.20 -4.05 -11.87
N LEU A 509 -29.20 -4.27 -12.72
CA LEU A 509 -28.56 -5.58 -12.86
C LEU A 509 -27.35 -5.63 -11.93
N SER A 510 -27.29 -6.64 -11.06
CA SER A 510 -26.10 -6.92 -10.25
C SER A 510 -25.42 -8.21 -10.73
N PHE A 511 -24.14 -8.12 -11.04
CA PHE A 511 -23.36 -9.24 -11.56
C PHE A 511 -21.87 -9.10 -11.27
N TYR A 512 -21.14 -10.21 -11.38
CA TYR A 512 -19.68 -10.23 -11.41
C TYR A 512 -19.14 -11.11 -12.54
N GLY A 513 -17.89 -10.94 -12.93
CA GLY A 513 -17.22 -11.88 -13.83
C GLY A 513 -15.76 -11.54 -14.10
N PHE A 514 -14.98 -12.55 -14.46
CA PHE A 514 -13.64 -12.36 -15.02
C PHE A 514 -13.78 -12.17 -16.53
N LEU A 515 -13.15 -11.12 -17.05
CA LEU A 515 -13.32 -10.65 -18.42
C LEU A 515 -11.98 -10.57 -19.15
N LYS A 516 -11.98 -11.07 -20.39
CA LYS A 516 -11.05 -10.67 -21.45
C LYS A 516 -11.85 -9.99 -22.56
N VAL A 517 -11.67 -8.68 -22.71
CA VAL A 517 -12.44 -7.85 -23.64
C VAL A 517 -11.86 -7.94 -25.05
N ASP A 518 -12.70 -8.18 -26.05
CA ASP A 518 -12.35 -8.01 -27.45
C ASP A 518 -12.77 -6.60 -27.91
N VAL A 519 -11.79 -5.70 -27.96
CA VAL A 519 -12.03 -4.29 -28.28
C VAL A 519 -12.64 -4.09 -29.66
N LEU A 520 -12.24 -4.90 -30.64
CA LEU A 520 -12.74 -4.76 -32.00
C LEU A 520 -14.22 -5.14 -32.04
N ALA A 521 -14.60 -6.22 -31.36
CA ALA A 521 -15.99 -6.63 -31.22
C ALA A 521 -16.82 -5.60 -30.45
N VAL A 522 -16.29 -5.06 -29.34
CA VAL A 522 -16.97 -4.01 -28.56
C VAL A 522 -17.23 -2.75 -29.40
N ASN A 523 -16.22 -2.26 -30.11
CA ASN A 523 -16.34 -1.04 -30.91
C ASN A 523 -17.37 -1.23 -32.04
N ALA A 524 -17.32 -2.37 -32.75
CA ALA A 524 -18.28 -2.68 -33.81
C ALA A 524 -19.72 -2.74 -33.28
N GLU A 525 -19.94 -3.32 -32.11
CA GLU A 525 -21.26 -3.41 -31.50
C GLU A 525 -21.78 -2.05 -31.01
N VAL A 526 -20.92 -1.22 -30.41
CA VAL A 526 -21.28 0.15 -30.01
C VAL A 526 -21.69 0.97 -31.23
N GLU A 527 -20.97 0.89 -32.34
CA GLU A 527 -21.34 1.55 -33.59
C GLU A 527 -22.69 1.05 -34.14
N ARG A 528 -22.92 -0.27 -34.11
CA ARG A 528 -24.19 -0.87 -34.53
C ARG A 528 -25.38 -0.34 -33.71
N GLN A 529 -25.24 -0.28 -32.38
CA GLN A 529 -26.27 0.24 -31.49
C GLN A 529 -26.52 1.75 -31.68
N ASN A 530 -25.46 2.53 -31.95
CA ASN A 530 -25.58 3.96 -32.21
C ASN A 530 -26.29 4.23 -33.54
N LYS A 531 -25.99 3.47 -34.60
CA LYS A 531 -26.70 3.55 -35.89
C LYS A 531 -28.18 3.21 -35.74
N ALA A 532 -28.51 2.14 -35.02
CA ALA A 532 -29.91 1.75 -34.77
C ALA A 532 -30.70 2.80 -33.98
N LYS A 533 -30.06 3.60 -33.11
CA LYS A 533 -30.71 4.72 -32.39
C LYS A 533 -30.86 5.98 -33.26
N GLY A 534 -29.96 6.23 -34.21
CA GLY A 534 -30.01 7.37 -35.11
C GLY A 534 -31.12 7.28 -36.16
N ASP A 535 -31.41 6.07 -36.66
CA ASP A 535 -32.48 5.85 -37.64
C ASP A 535 -33.90 5.82 -37.02
N SER A 536 -34.01 5.86 -35.69
CA SER A 536 -35.29 5.86 -34.96
C SER A 536 -35.91 7.26 -34.78
N SER A 537 -35.21 8.35 -35.11
CA SER A 537 -35.73 9.72 -34.90
C SER A 537 -36.41 10.33 -36.13
N ASP A 538 -36.32 9.71 -37.29
CA ASP A 538 -37.07 10.11 -38.49
C ASP A 538 -37.43 8.84 -39.26
N THR A 539 -38.69 8.41 -39.19
CA THR A 539 -39.50 7.99 -40.36
C THR A 539 -40.77 7.26 -39.89
N LYS A 540 -41.90 7.77 -40.38
CA LYS A 540 -43.25 7.20 -40.29
C LYS A 540 -43.27 5.78 -40.88
N ILE A 541 -43.75 4.85 -40.07
CA ILE A 541 -44.39 3.56 -40.36
C ILE A 541 -44.62 3.29 -41.86
N THR A 542 -43.87 2.35 -42.41
CA THR A 542 -44.43 1.31 -43.29
C THR A 542 -43.75 -0.02 -42.98
N SER A 543 -44.59 -1.01 -42.72
CA SER A 543 -44.29 -2.37 -42.30
C SER A 543 -43.54 -3.18 -43.37
N SER A 544 -42.57 -3.97 -42.94
CA SER A 544 -42.56 -5.45 -43.02
C SER A 544 -41.15 -6.01 -43.24
N GLU A 545 -40.90 -7.10 -42.53
CA GLU A 545 -39.89 -8.15 -42.77
C GLU A 545 -38.50 -8.04 -42.09
N SER A 546 -38.22 -9.12 -41.36
CA SER A 546 -36.96 -9.56 -40.72
C SER A 546 -36.57 -8.94 -39.36
N GLU A 547 -37.32 -9.31 -38.31
CA GLU A 547 -36.69 -9.54 -37.00
C GLU A 547 -35.82 -10.81 -37.09
N GLU A 548 -34.62 -10.69 -37.66
CA GLU A 548 -33.56 -11.61 -37.27
C GLU A 548 -33.19 -11.24 -35.84
N GLU A 549 -33.63 -12.04 -34.86
CA GLU A 549 -33.06 -12.09 -33.52
C GLU A 549 -31.56 -12.39 -33.65
N GLY A 550 -30.78 -11.31 -33.82
CA GLY A 550 -29.34 -11.38 -34.03
C GLY A 550 -28.70 -12.12 -32.86
N LYS A 551 -27.99 -13.21 -33.17
CA LYS A 551 -27.17 -13.93 -32.19
C LYS A 551 -26.30 -12.93 -31.42
N PRO A 552 -26.16 -13.07 -30.10
CA PRO A 552 -25.33 -12.17 -29.30
C PRO A 552 -23.92 -12.13 -29.90
N VAL A 553 -23.44 -10.94 -30.27
CA VAL A 553 -22.04 -10.73 -30.63
C VAL A 553 -21.22 -11.03 -29.38
N ALA A 554 -20.21 -11.89 -29.50
CA ALA A 554 -19.29 -12.14 -28.38
C ALA A 554 -18.36 -10.93 -28.25
N LEU A 555 -18.50 -10.16 -27.16
CA LEU A 555 -17.78 -8.90 -26.93
C LEU A 555 -16.48 -9.10 -26.13
N GLY A 556 -16.20 -10.35 -25.82
CA GLY A 556 -15.16 -10.81 -24.93
C GLY A 556 -15.53 -12.17 -24.38
N ILE A 557 -14.61 -12.77 -23.64
CA ILE A 557 -14.86 -14.04 -22.96
C ILE A 557 -15.08 -13.73 -21.48
N ILE A 558 -16.19 -14.26 -20.96
CA ILE A 558 -16.56 -14.18 -19.55
C ILE A 558 -16.21 -15.53 -18.93
N TYR A 559 -15.47 -15.48 -17.83
CA TYR A 559 -15.05 -16.64 -17.07
C TYR A 559 -15.66 -16.58 -15.67
N ASP A 560 -16.06 -17.72 -15.14
CA ASP A 560 -16.21 -17.90 -13.70
C ASP A 560 -14.83 -18.06 -13.00
N LEU A 561 -14.83 -18.32 -11.70
CA LEU A 561 -13.59 -18.48 -10.93
C LEU A 561 -12.77 -19.69 -11.38
N ASP A 562 -13.41 -20.83 -11.64
CA ASP A 562 -12.71 -22.07 -11.98
C ASP A 562 -12.17 -22.00 -13.42
N GLU A 563 -12.94 -21.43 -14.34
CA GLU A 563 -12.51 -21.17 -15.72
C GLU A 563 -11.38 -20.13 -15.78
N PHE A 564 -11.42 -19.08 -14.95
CA PHE A 564 -10.33 -18.11 -14.83
C PHE A 564 -9.04 -18.80 -14.35
N LEU A 565 -9.11 -19.61 -13.29
CA LEU A 565 -7.95 -20.32 -12.78
C LEU A 565 -7.40 -21.34 -13.78
N ALA A 566 -8.26 -22.04 -14.51
CA ALA A 566 -7.84 -22.94 -15.59
C ALA A 566 -7.11 -22.17 -16.71
N ALA A 567 -7.59 -20.98 -17.08
CA ALA A 567 -6.88 -20.11 -18.02
C ALA A 567 -5.52 -19.64 -17.46
N MET A 568 -5.42 -19.38 -16.16
CA MET A 568 -4.16 -18.97 -15.52
C MET A 568 -3.12 -20.09 -15.52
N GLU A 569 -3.55 -21.31 -15.22
CA GLU A 569 -2.70 -22.51 -15.30
C GLU A 569 -2.24 -22.75 -16.74
N ALA A 570 -3.14 -22.61 -17.73
CA ALA A 570 -2.79 -22.73 -19.15
C ALA A 570 -1.81 -21.65 -19.63
N GLU A 571 -1.84 -20.46 -19.04
CA GLU A 571 -0.83 -19.41 -19.26
C GLU A 571 0.52 -19.72 -18.60
N GLY A 572 0.63 -20.77 -17.77
CA GLY A 572 1.85 -21.16 -17.07
C GLY A 572 2.03 -20.47 -15.71
N ARG A 573 0.96 -19.94 -15.12
CA ARG A 573 1.01 -19.25 -13.82
C ARG A 573 0.82 -20.24 -12.66
N PRO A 574 1.46 -20.02 -11.51
CA PRO A 574 1.22 -20.83 -10.33
C PRO A 574 -0.22 -20.66 -9.83
N LEU A 575 -0.86 -21.76 -9.49
CA LEU A 575 -2.21 -21.75 -8.94
C LEU A 575 -2.21 -21.38 -7.45
N PRO A 576 -3.27 -20.71 -6.95
CA PRO A 576 -3.46 -20.49 -5.53
C PRO A 576 -3.69 -21.80 -4.77
N THR A 577 -3.58 -21.75 -3.46
CA THR A 577 -3.93 -22.92 -2.63
C THR A 577 -5.43 -23.22 -2.71
N LYS A 578 -5.80 -24.49 -2.62
CA LYS A 578 -7.21 -24.91 -2.62
C LYS A 578 -8.03 -24.22 -1.52
N ALA A 579 -7.45 -24.03 -0.32
CA ALA A 579 -8.10 -23.36 0.79
C ALA A 579 -8.49 -21.91 0.42
N THR A 580 -7.56 -21.14 -0.14
CA THR A 580 -7.84 -19.76 -0.59
C THR A 580 -8.88 -19.68 -1.70
N VAL A 581 -8.86 -20.62 -2.65
CA VAL A 581 -9.86 -20.68 -3.73
C VAL A 581 -11.25 -21.02 -3.17
N THR A 582 -11.34 -21.98 -2.25
CA THR A 582 -12.60 -22.34 -1.59
C THR A 582 -13.19 -21.15 -0.84
N LYS A 583 -12.36 -20.40 -0.10
CA LYS A 583 -12.82 -19.19 0.61
C LYS A 583 -13.45 -18.17 -0.35
N LEU A 584 -12.80 -17.88 -1.47
CA LEU A 584 -13.38 -16.96 -2.47
C LEU A 584 -14.66 -17.53 -3.10
N ARG A 585 -14.70 -18.84 -3.39
CA ARG A 585 -15.90 -19.50 -3.92
C ARG A 585 -17.09 -19.36 -2.96
N ASP A 586 -16.87 -19.57 -1.66
CA ASP A 586 -17.91 -19.44 -0.64
C ASP A 586 -18.44 -17.99 -0.56
N ILE A 587 -17.56 -17.00 -0.70
CA ILE A 587 -17.93 -15.58 -0.78
C ILE A 587 -18.80 -15.30 -2.01
N LEU A 588 -18.40 -15.78 -3.19
CA LEU A 588 -19.16 -15.57 -4.43
C LEU A 588 -20.54 -16.24 -4.37
N GLU A 589 -20.65 -17.43 -3.79
CA GLU A 589 -21.95 -18.11 -3.60
C GLU A 589 -22.80 -17.40 -2.54
N ALA A 590 -22.21 -16.86 -1.48
CA ALA A 590 -22.91 -16.02 -0.50
C ALA A 590 -23.43 -14.73 -1.15
N MET A 591 -22.65 -14.06 -1.99
CA MET A 591 -23.09 -12.87 -2.75
C MET A 591 -24.27 -13.20 -3.66
N LYS A 592 -24.22 -14.33 -4.35
CA LYS A 592 -25.31 -14.78 -5.23
C LYS A 592 -26.57 -15.13 -4.45
N SER A 593 -26.45 -15.91 -3.37
CA SER A 593 -27.60 -16.38 -2.59
C SER A 593 -28.23 -15.29 -1.72
N LYS A 594 -27.44 -14.39 -1.14
CA LYS A 594 -27.92 -13.31 -0.26
C LYS A 594 -28.25 -12.01 -1.00
N GLN A 595 -27.43 -11.62 -1.97
CA GLN A 595 -27.53 -10.32 -2.65
C GLN A 595 -28.02 -10.43 -4.10
N GLY A 596 -28.18 -11.64 -4.64
CA GLY A 596 -28.61 -11.84 -6.02
C GLY A 596 -27.57 -11.47 -7.07
N ILE A 597 -26.30 -11.27 -6.66
CA ILE A 597 -25.21 -10.93 -7.58
C ILE A 597 -24.83 -12.19 -8.34
N ARG A 598 -25.23 -12.27 -9.61
CA ARG A 598 -25.03 -13.45 -10.47
C ARG A 598 -23.74 -13.35 -11.29
N LEU A 599 -23.35 -14.45 -11.93
CA LEU A 599 -22.34 -14.39 -12.98
C LEU A 599 -22.81 -13.52 -14.15
N MET A 600 -21.89 -12.74 -14.70
CA MET A 600 -22.08 -11.86 -15.85
C MET A 600 -22.45 -12.67 -17.11
N ARG A 601 -23.28 -12.09 -17.96
CA ARG A 601 -23.66 -12.60 -19.29
C ARG A 601 -23.15 -11.66 -20.38
N GLN A 602 -23.08 -12.15 -21.61
CA GLN A 602 -22.66 -11.33 -22.77
C GLN A 602 -23.51 -10.05 -22.92
N SER A 603 -24.80 -10.11 -22.61
CA SER A 603 -25.72 -8.96 -22.63
C SER A 603 -25.37 -7.86 -21.62
N ASP A 604 -24.60 -8.18 -20.58
CA ASP A 604 -24.25 -7.25 -19.50
C ASP A 604 -22.99 -6.44 -19.80
N VAL A 605 -22.15 -6.88 -20.75
CA VAL A 605 -20.84 -6.29 -21.05
C VAL A 605 -20.95 -4.85 -21.56
N ILE A 606 -21.80 -4.58 -22.56
CA ILE A 606 -21.98 -3.20 -23.08
C ILE A 606 -22.58 -2.27 -22.02
N PRO A 607 -23.66 -2.63 -21.30
CA PRO A 607 -24.16 -1.81 -20.20
C PRO A 607 -23.09 -1.45 -19.18
N PHE A 608 -22.29 -2.44 -18.73
CA PHE A 608 -21.22 -2.22 -17.77
C PHE A 608 -20.17 -1.22 -18.28
N ILE A 609 -19.63 -1.46 -19.49
CA ILE A 609 -18.64 -0.59 -20.12
C ILE A 609 -19.19 0.83 -20.32
N ARG A 610 -20.45 0.96 -20.75
CA ARG A 610 -21.09 2.27 -20.95
C ARG A 610 -21.25 3.03 -19.65
N THR A 611 -21.68 2.38 -18.58
CA THR A 611 -21.82 3.02 -17.26
C THR A 611 -20.47 3.54 -16.78
N ILE A 612 -19.40 2.78 -17.01
CA ILE A 612 -18.04 3.20 -16.66
C ILE A 612 -17.60 4.43 -17.46
N TYR A 613 -17.78 4.41 -18.79
CA TYR A 613 -17.40 5.58 -19.61
C TYR A 613 -18.22 6.82 -19.26
N GLN A 614 -19.50 6.66 -18.92
CA GLN A 614 -20.32 7.76 -18.43
C GLN A 614 -19.79 8.28 -17.09
N GLY A 615 -19.52 7.40 -16.11
CA GLY A 615 -18.95 7.80 -14.82
C GLY A 615 -17.58 8.47 -14.94
N ALA A 616 -16.70 7.94 -15.79
CA ALA A 616 -15.37 8.50 -16.03
C ALA A 616 -15.41 9.92 -16.63
N GLN A 617 -16.44 10.25 -17.43
CA GLN A 617 -16.64 11.62 -17.94
C GLN A 617 -17.11 12.61 -16.86
N PHE A 618 -17.66 12.14 -15.74
CA PHE A 618 -18.06 12.99 -14.62
C PHE A 618 -16.96 13.14 -13.54
N SER A 619 -16.00 12.22 -13.48
CA SER A 619 -14.88 12.24 -12.52
C SER A 619 -13.61 12.92 -13.05
N ALA A 620 -13.52 13.20 -14.35
CA ALA A 620 -12.42 13.97 -14.98
C ALA A 620 -12.82 15.44 -15.15
#